data_AF-A0A482RG37-F1
#
_entry.id   AF-A0A482RG37-F1
#
_cell.length_a   1.000
_cell.length_b   1.000
_cell.length_c   1.000
_cell.angle_alpha   90.00
_cell.angle_beta   90.00
_cell.angle_gamma   90.00
#
_symmetry.space_group_name_H-M   'P 1'
#
loop_
_entity.id
_entity.type
_entity.pdbx_description
1 polymer ?
#
loop_
_entity_poly.entity_id
_entity_poly.type
_entity_poly.pdbx_seq_one_letter_code
_entity_poly.pdbx_strand_id
1 'polypeptide(L)'
;MHSLPRLHACRCTPFMQLMDSAHLGGEDFNPFLCGEESFGTGSNHVREKDGLWAVLAWLSIIAKANESTPVGSLVSVESIVRDHWRRFGRNYYCRYDYEGVESAGADAMMAHLRERIANFAAQRASNPAYSTFIDHTA
;
A
#
# COMPACT_ATOMS: atom_id res chain seq x y z
N MET A 1 24.22 -32.93 -10.41
CA MET A 1 23.38 -32.68 -9.22
C MET A 1 24.15 -31.77 -8.28
N HIS A 2 23.97 -30.46 -8.39
CA HIS A 2 24.51 -29.51 -7.41
C HIS A 2 23.31 -28.95 -6.66
N SER A 3 23.17 -29.41 -5.42
CA SER A 3 22.28 -28.85 -4.42
C SER A 3 22.71 -27.39 -4.17
N LEU A 4 21.92 -26.44 -4.66
CA LEU A 4 22.06 -25.04 -4.29
C LEU A 4 21.88 -24.92 -2.77
N PRO A 5 22.76 -24.20 -2.06
CA PRO A 5 22.57 -23.95 -0.64
C PRO A 5 21.27 -23.16 -0.47
N ARG A 6 20.40 -23.64 0.43
CA ARG A 6 19.27 -22.86 0.93
C ARG A 6 19.85 -21.59 1.53
N LEU A 7 19.82 -20.50 0.76
CA LEU A 7 20.04 -19.16 1.28
C LEU A 7 19.03 -19.00 2.42
N HIS A 8 19.55 -18.98 3.64
CA HIS A 8 18.82 -18.47 4.78
C HIS A 8 18.30 -17.11 4.36
N ALA A 9 16.99 -17.02 4.16
CA ALA A 9 16.29 -15.80 3.82
C ALA A 9 16.73 -14.73 4.81
N CYS A 10 17.60 -13.81 4.36
CA CYS A 10 17.61 -12.47 4.92
C CYS A 10 16.15 -12.04 4.97
N ARG A 11 15.75 -11.48 6.10
CA ARG A 11 14.37 -11.16 6.45
C ARG A 11 13.87 -10.08 5.49
N CYS A 12 13.55 -10.50 4.28
CA CYS A 12 13.07 -9.66 3.20
C CYS A 12 11.72 -9.12 3.67
N THR A 13 11.60 -7.79 3.74
CA THR A 13 10.30 -7.12 3.85
C THR A 13 9.32 -7.74 2.84
N PRO A 14 8.00 -7.77 3.09
CA PRO A 14 7.03 -8.44 2.20
C PRO A 14 7.18 -8.06 0.72
N PHE A 15 7.61 -6.82 0.44
CA PHE A 15 7.88 -6.35 -0.93
C PHE A 15 9.02 -7.06 -1.64
N MET A 16 10.10 -7.38 -0.94
CA MET A 16 11.23 -8.08 -1.56
C MET A 16 10.85 -9.50 -2.01
N GLN A 17 9.99 -10.19 -1.25
CA GLN A 17 9.47 -11.51 -1.67
C GLN A 17 8.65 -11.40 -2.96
N LEU A 18 7.86 -10.33 -3.12
CA LEU A 18 7.09 -10.08 -4.34
C LEU A 18 7.99 -9.72 -5.53
N MET A 19 9.03 -8.89 -5.32
CA MET A 19 10.00 -8.54 -6.36
C MET A 19 10.77 -9.75 -6.89
N ASP A 20 11.11 -10.69 -5.99
CA ASP A 20 11.88 -11.89 -6.31
C ASP A 20 11.01 -13.12 -6.62
N SER A 21 9.68 -12.96 -6.72
CA SER A 21 8.73 -14.06 -6.90
C SER A 21 9.11 -14.99 -8.05
N ALA A 22 9.49 -14.47 -9.21
CA ALA A 22 9.96 -15.27 -10.35
C ALA A 22 11.19 -16.14 -10.03
N HIS A 23 12.14 -15.62 -9.25
CA HIS A 23 13.34 -16.35 -8.82
C HIS A 23 13.02 -17.41 -7.76
N LEU A 24 11.93 -17.24 -7.03
CA LEU A 24 11.43 -18.16 -6.02
C LEU A 24 10.48 -19.23 -6.62
N GLY A 25 10.27 -19.21 -7.95
CA GLY A 25 9.38 -20.15 -8.65
C GLY A 25 7.91 -19.75 -8.65
N GLY A 26 7.59 -18.50 -8.30
CA GLY A 26 6.28 -17.88 -8.42
C GLY A 26 6.10 -17.11 -9.73
N GLU A 27 5.00 -16.35 -9.82
CA GLU A 27 4.71 -15.47 -10.96
C GLU A 27 5.68 -14.28 -11.01
N ASP A 28 5.93 -13.76 -12.21
CA ASP A 28 6.73 -12.54 -12.39
C ASP A 28 5.84 -11.29 -12.30
N PHE A 29 6.06 -10.50 -11.26
CA PHE A 29 5.33 -9.25 -11.01
C PHE A 29 6.12 -8.00 -11.43
N ASN A 30 7.23 -8.15 -12.15
CA ASN A 30 8.05 -7.04 -12.61
C ASN A 30 7.54 -6.48 -13.96
N PRO A 31 7.48 -5.15 -14.15
CA PRO A 31 7.95 -4.08 -13.26
C PRO A 31 7.04 -3.88 -12.03
N PHE A 32 7.68 -3.74 -10.86
CA PHE A 32 6.99 -3.65 -9.57
C PHE A 32 7.16 -2.28 -8.92
N LEU A 33 6.10 -1.80 -8.26
CA LEU A 33 6.06 -0.56 -7.49
C LEU A 33 5.57 -0.87 -6.07
N CYS A 34 6.24 -0.33 -5.06
CA CYS A 34 5.84 -0.52 -3.66
C CYS A 34 5.82 0.79 -2.88
N GLY A 35 4.99 0.83 -1.85
CA GLY A 35 4.84 1.97 -0.94
C GLY A 35 4.33 1.54 0.43
N GLU A 36 4.80 2.23 1.47
CA GLU A 36 4.26 2.18 2.82
C GLU A 36 3.77 3.55 3.24
N GLU A 37 2.85 3.59 4.20
CA GLU A 37 2.29 4.85 4.70
C GLU A 37 3.32 5.67 5.49
N SER A 38 4.36 5.03 6.00
CA SER A 38 5.54 5.59 6.66
C SER A 38 6.51 6.34 5.72
N PHE A 39 5.99 6.94 4.64
CA PHE A 39 6.74 7.74 3.65
C PHE A 39 7.82 6.97 2.87
N GLY A 40 7.70 5.65 2.81
CA GLY A 40 8.63 4.79 2.10
C GLY A 40 8.10 4.35 0.74
N THR A 41 8.69 4.81 -0.37
CA THR A 41 8.31 4.36 -1.73
C THR A 41 9.53 3.79 -2.46
N GLY A 42 9.33 2.81 -3.33
CA GLY A 42 10.40 2.18 -4.10
C GLY A 42 9.87 1.37 -5.29
N SER A 43 10.79 0.78 -6.04
CA SER A 43 10.49 -0.07 -7.19
C SER A 43 11.56 -1.17 -7.30
N ASN A 44 11.43 -2.11 -8.22
CA ASN A 44 12.28 -3.30 -8.34
C ASN A 44 13.74 -3.04 -8.79
N HIS A 45 14.13 -1.79 -9.03
CA HIS A 45 15.48 -1.40 -9.43
C HIS A 45 16.52 -1.61 -8.31
N VAL A 46 16.09 -1.50 -7.05
CA VAL A 46 16.90 -1.77 -5.85
C VAL A 46 16.04 -2.57 -4.87
N ARG A 47 16.68 -3.36 -3.99
CA ARG A 47 16.01 -4.18 -2.96
C ARG A 47 15.82 -3.44 -1.63
N GLU A 48 15.61 -2.14 -1.73
CA GLU A 48 15.40 -1.20 -0.62
C GLU A 48 14.44 -0.09 -1.07
N LYS A 49 13.92 0.67 -0.11
CA LYS A 49 13.18 1.90 -0.41
C LYS A 49 14.15 2.97 -0.89
N ASP A 50 13.74 3.79 -1.85
CA ASP A 50 14.60 4.84 -2.40
C ASP A 50 13.83 6.18 -2.48
N GLY A 51 14.16 7.06 -1.54
CA GLY A 51 13.55 8.39 -1.45
C GLY A 51 13.98 9.33 -2.59
N LEU A 52 15.23 9.25 -3.06
CA LEU A 52 15.69 10.08 -4.18
C LEU A 52 15.02 9.64 -5.47
N TRP A 53 14.89 8.34 -5.68
CA TRP A 53 14.12 7.79 -6.78
C TRP A 53 12.66 8.26 -6.74
N ALA A 54 12.01 8.28 -5.57
CA ALA A 54 10.64 8.77 -5.43
C ALA A 54 10.50 10.25 -5.80
N VAL A 55 11.47 11.09 -5.43
CA VAL A 55 11.52 12.50 -5.84
C VAL A 55 11.71 12.63 -7.35
N LEU A 56 12.62 11.86 -7.94
CA LEU A 56 12.84 11.87 -9.40
C LEU A 56 11.62 11.36 -10.18
N ALA A 57 10.88 10.39 -9.64
CA ALA A 57 9.62 9.93 -10.20
C ALA A 57 8.58 11.05 -10.21
N TRP A 58 8.45 11.81 -9.11
CA TRP A 58 7.58 12.98 -9.04
C TRP A 58 8.00 14.08 -10.01
N LEU A 59 9.30 14.39 -10.09
CA LEU A 59 9.81 15.36 -11.07
C LEU A 59 9.52 14.92 -12.51
N SER A 60 9.58 13.62 -12.81
CA SER A 60 9.22 13.08 -14.12
C SER A 60 7.72 13.25 -14.41
N ILE A 61 6.85 13.04 -13.42
CA ILE A 61 5.40 13.29 -13.54
C ILE A 61 5.12 14.77 -13.80
N ILE A 62 5.77 15.67 -13.04
CA ILE A 62 5.61 17.11 -13.20
C ILE A 62 6.13 17.55 -14.57
N ALA A 63 7.28 17.05 -15.00
CA ALA A 63 7.83 17.33 -16.32
C ALA A 63 6.86 16.90 -17.43
N LYS A 64 6.27 15.70 -17.32
CA LYS A 64 5.29 15.21 -18.29
C LYS A 64 3.99 16.03 -18.28
N ALA A 65 3.52 16.43 -17.09
CA ALA A 65 2.34 17.28 -16.96
C ALA A 65 2.54 18.68 -17.56
N ASN A 66 3.79 19.16 -17.61
CA ASN A 66 4.15 20.49 -18.11
C ASN A 66 4.73 20.49 -19.53
N GLU A 67 4.78 19.35 -20.21
CA GLU A 67 5.40 19.21 -21.55
C GLU A 67 4.84 20.19 -22.59
N SER A 68 3.54 20.52 -22.50
CA SER A 68 2.84 21.47 -23.38
C SER A 68 2.53 22.81 -22.72
N THR A 69 3.01 23.04 -21.49
CA THR A 69 2.70 24.26 -20.73
C THR A 69 3.61 25.41 -21.18
N PRO A 70 3.06 26.60 -21.48
CA PRO A 70 3.87 27.75 -21.89
C PRO A 70 4.87 28.19 -20.80
N VAL A 71 6.04 28.68 -21.24
CA VAL A 71 7.06 29.25 -20.36
C VAL A 71 6.45 30.39 -19.52
N GLY A 72 6.57 30.29 -18.20
CA GLY A 72 5.97 31.24 -17.25
C GLY A 72 4.68 30.75 -16.58
N SER A 73 4.12 29.62 -17.02
CA SER A 73 3.04 28.90 -16.34
C SER A 73 3.53 27.53 -15.88
N LEU A 74 2.95 27.01 -14.79
CA LEU A 74 3.31 25.70 -14.23
C LEU A 74 2.06 24.99 -13.72
N VAL A 75 1.83 23.77 -14.19
CA VAL A 75 0.90 22.82 -13.56
C VAL A 75 1.50 22.40 -12.22
N SER A 76 0.87 22.84 -11.13
CA SER A 76 1.32 22.58 -9.77
C SER A 76 1.06 21.14 -9.33
N VAL A 77 1.78 20.69 -8.30
CA VAL A 77 1.54 19.38 -7.66
C VAL A 77 0.10 19.28 -7.15
N GLU A 78 -0.46 20.36 -6.61
CA GLU A 78 -1.86 20.39 -6.17
C GLU A 78 -2.83 20.10 -7.32
N SER A 79 -2.62 20.70 -8.49
CA SER A 79 -3.46 20.45 -9.67
C SER A 79 -3.41 18.97 -10.05
N ILE A 80 -2.20 18.41 -10.15
CA ILE A 80 -1.98 17.00 -10.52
C ILE A 80 -2.71 16.07 -9.54
N VAL A 81 -2.58 16.32 -8.24
CA VAL A 81 -3.22 15.50 -7.20
C VAL A 81 -4.75 15.65 -7.23
N ARG A 82 -5.27 16.87 -7.44
CA ARG A 82 -6.72 17.09 -7.56
C ARG A 82 -7.29 16.44 -8.81
N ASP A 83 -6.57 16.46 -9.93
CA ASP A 83 -6.96 15.75 -11.15
C ASP A 83 -6.96 14.24 -10.95
N HIS A 84 -5.97 13.71 -10.23
CA HIS A 84 -5.96 12.31 -9.82
C HIS A 84 -7.18 11.96 -8.96
N TRP A 85 -7.54 12.80 -7.98
CA TRP A 85 -8.75 12.61 -7.16
C TRP A 85 -10.05 12.69 -7.97
N ARG A 86 -10.13 13.58 -8.96
CA ARG A 86 -11.30 13.65 -9.85
C ARG A 86 -11.48 12.38 -10.66
N ARG A 87 -10.37 11.75 -11.07
CA ARG A 87 -10.39 10.53 -11.90
C ARG A 87 -10.64 9.25 -11.09
N PHE A 88 -10.02 9.11 -9.92
CA PHE A 88 -10.01 7.86 -9.16
C PHE A 88 -10.72 7.94 -7.80
N GLY A 89 -11.21 9.12 -7.41
CA GLY A 89 -11.73 9.38 -6.07
C GLY A 89 -10.63 9.76 -5.08
N ARG A 90 -11.05 10.22 -3.89
CA ARG A 90 -10.14 10.62 -2.81
C ARG A 90 -10.26 9.68 -1.62
N ASN A 91 -9.13 9.11 -1.22
CA ASN A 91 -9.00 8.36 0.02
C ASN A 91 -8.64 9.32 1.16
N TYR A 92 -9.50 9.43 2.17
CA TYR A 92 -9.21 10.19 3.39
C TYR A 92 -8.43 9.31 4.36
N TYR A 93 -7.24 9.76 4.75
CA TYR A 93 -6.33 9.01 5.62
C TYR A 93 -5.92 9.88 6.81
N CYS A 94 -5.96 9.29 8.02
CA CYS A 94 -5.42 9.86 9.25
C CYS A 94 -4.97 8.72 10.17
N ARG A 95 -3.94 8.98 10.99
CA ARG A 95 -3.42 8.03 11.98
C ARG A 95 -3.43 8.70 13.35
N TYR A 96 -3.94 7.99 14.36
CA TYR A 96 -3.92 8.42 15.75
C TYR A 96 -2.96 7.55 16.53
N ASP A 97 -1.90 8.17 17.07
CA ASP A 97 -0.87 7.49 17.84
C ASP A 97 -1.15 7.73 19.34
N TYR A 98 -1.41 6.66 20.09
CA TYR A 98 -1.60 6.68 21.55
C TYR A 98 -0.35 6.11 22.23
N GLU A 99 0.56 6.99 22.63
CA GLU A 99 1.84 6.62 23.21
C GLU A 99 1.79 6.57 24.74
N GLY A 100 2.67 5.78 25.35
CA GLY A 100 2.81 5.70 26.82
C GLY A 100 1.61 5.08 27.55
N VAL A 101 0.81 4.28 26.85
CA VAL A 101 -0.35 3.57 27.43
C VAL A 101 0.07 2.32 28.21
N GLU A 102 -0.75 1.92 29.18
CA GLU A 102 -0.57 0.66 29.91
C GLU A 102 -0.75 -0.54 28.96
N SER A 103 0.20 -1.49 28.97
CA SER A 103 0.13 -2.69 28.13
C SER A 103 -1.15 -3.50 28.34
N ALA A 104 -1.57 -3.71 29.59
CA ALA A 104 -2.78 -4.47 29.89
C ALA A 104 -4.05 -3.79 29.33
N GLY A 105 -4.13 -2.46 29.39
CA GLY A 105 -5.21 -1.68 28.79
C GLY A 105 -5.22 -1.75 27.26
N ALA A 106 -4.05 -1.69 26.62
CA ALA A 106 -3.92 -1.84 25.17
C ALA A 106 -4.33 -3.24 24.70
N ASP A 107 -3.90 -4.29 25.41
CA ASP A 107 -4.26 -5.69 25.12
C ASP A 107 -5.78 -5.91 25.26
N ALA A 108 -6.38 -5.38 26.33
CA ALA A 108 -7.82 -5.44 26.54
C ALA A 108 -8.60 -4.75 25.42
N MET A 109 -8.14 -3.57 24.96
CA MET A 109 -8.75 -2.87 23.84
C MET A 109 -8.64 -3.69 22.53
N MET A 110 -7.48 -4.28 22.23
CA MET A 110 -7.33 -5.12 21.03
C MET A 110 -8.21 -6.37 21.08
N ALA A 111 -8.33 -7.01 22.25
CA ALA A 111 -9.22 -8.14 22.45
C ALA A 111 -10.68 -7.74 22.23
N HIS A 112 -11.11 -6.62 22.80
CA HIS A 112 -12.45 -6.08 22.64
C HIS A 112 -12.79 -5.76 21.17
N LEU A 113 -11.85 -5.15 20.43
CA LEU A 113 -12.05 -4.88 19.00
C LEU A 113 -12.25 -6.17 18.18
N ARG A 114 -11.45 -7.21 18.45
CA ARG A 114 -11.59 -8.52 17.79
C ARG A 114 -12.94 -9.16 18.07
N GLU A 115 -13.40 -9.10 19.32
CA GLU A 115 -14.71 -9.60 19.73
C GLU A 115 -15.84 -8.84 19.00
N ARG A 116 -15.76 -7.51 18.93
CA ARG A 116 -16.77 -6.70 18.23
C ARG A 116 -16.85 -7.02 16.73
N ILE A 117 -15.71 -7.26 16.08
CA ILE A 117 -15.66 -7.66 14.66
C ILE A 117 -16.34 -9.02 14.47
N ALA A 118 -16.04 -10.00 15.34
CA ALA A 118 -16.66 -11.32 15.28
C ALA A 118 -18.18 -11.26 15.50
N ASN A 119 -18.63 -10.48 16.48
CA ASN A 119 -20.04 -10.27 16.78
C ASN A 119 -20.77 -9.57 15.62
N PHE A 120 -20.13 -8.59 14.97
CA PHE A 120 -20.69 -7.94 13.79
C PHE A 120 -20.85 -8.92 12.61
N ALA A 121 -19.85 -9.78 12.36
CA ALA A 121 -19.94 -10.80 11.32
C ALA A 121 -21.10 -11.78 11.58
N ALA A 122 -21.29 -12.20 12.83
CA ALA A 122 -22.39 -13.08 13.23
C ALA A 122 -23.77 -12.40 13.08
N GLN A 123 -23.88 -11.12 13.46
CA GLN A 123 -25.11 -10.32 13.29
C GLN A 123 -25.43 -10.06 11.81
N ARG A 124 -24.41 -9.89 10.96
CA ARG A 124 -24.61 -9.72 9.52
C ARG A 124 -25.14 -11.00 8.88
N ALA A 125 -24.61 -12.16 9.28
CA ALA A 125 -25.08 -13.46 8.77
C ALA A 125 -26.52 -13.78 9.17
N SER A 126 -26.99 -13.26 10.30
CA SER A 126 -28.37 -13.45 10.78
C SER A 126 -29.36 -12.39 10.28
N ASN A 127 -28.90 -11.33 9.59
CA ASN A 127 -29.76 -10.26 9.09
C ASN A 127 -30.05 -10.38 7.58
N PRO A 128 -31.30 -10.68 7.17
CA PRO A 128 -31.69 -10.86 5.76
C PRO A 128 -31.58 -9.57 4.91
N ALA A 129 -31.43 -8.38 5.52
CA ALA A 129 -31.23 -7.13 4.79
C ALA A 129 -29.79 -6.96 4.25
N TYR A 130 -28.81 -7.71 4.78
CA TYR A 130 -27.39 -7.62 4.38
C TYR A 130 -26.87 -8.85 3.63
N SER A 131 -27.67 -9.93 3.53
CA SER A 131 -27.27 -11.18 2.88
C SER A 131 -27.23 -11.10 1.36
N THR A 132 -27.83 -10.08 0.74
CA THR A 132 -27.96 -9.94 -0.73
C THR A 132 -26.85 -9.13 -1.41
N PHE A 133 -25.91 -8.54 -0.67
CA PHE A 133 -24.85 -7.68 -1.23
C PHE A 133 -23.58 -8.43 -1.71
N ILE A 134 -23.54 -9.77 -1.64
CA ILE A 134 -22.36 -10.60 -2.01
C ILE A 134 -22.72 -11.64 -3.10
N ASP A 135 -23.55 -11.30 -4.08
CA ASP A 135 -23.79 -12.17 -5.26
C ASP A 135 -23.29 -11.55 -6.59
N HIS A 136 -22.48 -10.48 -6.51
CA HIS A 136 -21.86 -9.84 -7.68
C HIS A 136 -20.34 -9.79 -7.57
N THR A 137 -19.72 -10.97 -7.48
CA THR A 137 -18.35 -11.19 -7.96
C THR A 137 -18.33 -12.52 -8.70
N ALA A 138 -18.56 -12.43 -10.01
CA ALA A 138 -18.15 -13.41 -11.01
C ALA A 138 -16.73 -13.09 -11.48
#